data_AF-A0A933MJJ1-F1
#
_entry.id   AF-A0A933MJJ1-F1
#
_cell.length_a   1.000
_cell.length_b   1.000
_cell.length_c   1.000
_cell.angle_alpha   90.00
_cell.angle_beta   90.00
_cell.angle_gamma   90.00
#
_symmetry.space_group_name_H-M   'P 1'
#
loop_
_entity.id
_entity.type
_entity.pdbx_description
1 polymer ?
#
loop_
_entity_poly.entity_id
_entity_poly.type
_entity_poly.pdbx_seq_one_letter_code
_entity_poly.pdbx_strand_id
1 'polypeptide(L)'
;MARKAKNKFTGTMLALAAIIAAAMVIKLWRSGGARIAWPGSSSFCREAGGLEAFNDSLTGLKDDSLFVKRSSAPPDSGTYYQIAAGKDKSYILLNLRLSRMAKSCGLKPVAAEEDSKKQTLKLSYAFQNTRTVNILVKRKVTEIIAAVPKPQMTIVIYDWPPQDSKTAREFLNCPQAATLIIRSAVRNIAKTVLAALPLEPKGYPRQDPGPGTILVDDSDLKIRNKMDQALKLYPQAAGFYAVAGSRALEDSRVCDQVLKYCLQKNLLFMEPQPTARSLASELTGQMECRYVKPDLIIDGKNSRASIAAQLNKALAACREKGRYVVLAPASPAFIKALKETVGEKTKKEVDFPSVSKISQ
;
A
#
# COMPACT_ATOMS: atom_id res chain seq x y z
N MET A 1 65.32 8.74 35.05
CA MET A 1 64.22 8.22 35.90
C MET A 1 63.06 9.20 35.87
N ALA A 2 61.86 8.76 35.48
CA ALA A 2 60.53 9.38 35.72
C ALA A 2 59.61 9.20 34.51
N ARG A 3 58.90 8.06 34.45
CA ARG A 3 57.61 7.91 33.74
C ARG A 3 57.02 6.52 34.00
N LYS A 4 56.51 6.29 35.22
CA LYS A 4 55.65 5.13 35.52
C LYS A 4 54.81 5.34 36.80
N ALA A 5 54.04 6.43 36.85
CA ALA A 5 53.05 6.61 37.91
C ALA A 5 51.99 7.64 37.48
N LYS A 6 51.05 7.26 36.60
CA LYS A 6 49.82 8.06 36.38
C LYS A 6 48.57 7.28 35.94
N ASN A 7 48.62 5.96 35.76
CA ASN A 7 47.48 5.16 35.26
C ASN A 7 46.81 4.21 36.27
N LYS A 8 47.08 4.32 37.58
CA LYS A 8 46.42 3.46 38.59
C LYS A 8 45.39 4.16 39.48
N PHE A 9 45.24 5.49 39.42
CA PHE A 9 44.40 6.25 40.36
C PHE A 9 42.98 6.58 39.85
N THR A 10 42.70 6.41 38.55
CA THR A 10 41.39 6.74 37.96
C THR A 10 40.42 5.54 37.92
N GLY A 11 40.91 4.30 37.98
CA GLY A 11 40.08 3.10 37.94
C GLY A 11 39.36 2.79 39.27
N THR A 12 39.96 3.13 40.41
CA THR A 12 39.40 2.85 41.74
C THR A 12 38.32 3.84 42.16
N MET A 13 38.38 5.10 41.72
CA MET A 13 37.33 6.11 41.99
C MET A 13 36.02 5.83 41.24
N LEU A 14 36.09 5.33 40.00
CA LEU A 14 34.90 4.96 39.22
C LEU A 14 34.20 3.70 39.76
N ALA A 15 34.96 2.76 40.32
CA ALA A 15 34.40 1.56 40.95
C ALA A 15 33.67 1.90 42.27
N LEU A 16 34.18 2.84 43.07
CA LEU A 16 33.51 3.28 44.30
C LEU A 16 32.22 4.07 44.03
N ALA A 17 32.18 4.91 42.99
CA ALA A 17 30.98 5.68 42.63
C ALA A 17 29.82 4.78 42.15
N ALA A 18 30.13 3.68 41.45
CA ALA A 18 29.14 2.71 40.99
C ALA A 18 28.52 1.90 42.16
N ILE A 19 29.32 1.58 43.19
CA ILE A 19 28.85 0.86 44.38
C ILE A 19 27.96 1.76 45.26
N ILE A 20 28.28 3.05 45.39
CA ILE A 20 27.46 4.02 46.14
C ILE A 20 26.11 4.27 45.44
N ALA A 21 26.09 4.34 44.10
CA ALA A 21 24.85 4.49 43.33
C ALA A 21 23.94 3.25 43.43
N ALA A 22 24.52 2.04 43.41
CA ALA A 22 23.77 0.80 43.59
C ALA A 22 23.19 0.65 45.00
N ALA A 23 23.91 1.11 46.03
CA ALA A 23 23.44 1.07 47.42
C ALA A 23 22.31 2.08 47.71
N MET A 24 22.28 3.26 47.04
CA MET A 24 21.18 4.23 47.18
C MET A 24 19.87 3.76 46.55
N VAL A 25 19.92 3.05 45.42
CA VAL A 25 18.72 2.51 44.75
C VAL A 25 18.08 1.38 45.57
N ILE A 26 18.90 0.55 46.23
CA ILE A 26 18.40 -0.54 47.10
C ILE A 26 17.80 0.02 48.40
N LYS A 27 18.31 1.14 48.93
CA LYS A 27 17.79 1.76 50.17
C LYS A 27 16.45 2.49 49.95
N LEU A 28 16.24 3.11 48.78
CA LEU A 28 14.95 3.74 48.43
C LEU A 28 13.82 2.73 48.15
N TRP A 29 14.15 1.47 47.87
CA TRP A 29 13.16 0.40 47.67
C TRP A 29 12.71 -0.26 48.99
N ARG A 30 13.41 -0.01 50.10
CA ARG A 30 13.13 -0.62 51.42
C ARG A 30 12.42 0.29 52.43
N SER A 31 12.28 1.58 52.18
CA SER A 31 11.45 2.46 53.00
C SER A 31 10.03 2.51 52.42
N GLY A 32 9.13 1.70 52.97
CA GLY A 32 7.71 1.79 52.67
C GLY A 32 7.12 3.14 53.11
N GLY A 33 6.12 3.58 52.34
CA GLY A 33 5.10 4.53 52.80
C GLY A 33 5.31 6.00 52.45
N ALA A 34 4.59 6.46 51.41
CA ALA A 34 3.77 7.67 51.49
C ALA A 34 2.81 7.70 50.29
N ARG A 35 1.53 7.39 50.53
CA ARG A 35 0.45 7.68 49.59
C ARG A 35 0.26 9.19 49.59
N ILE A 36 0.65 9.85 48.50
CA ILE A 36 0.21 11.22 48.21
C ILE A 36 -1.04 11.09 47.34
N ALA A 37 -2.21 11.21 47.97
CA ALA A 37 -3.48 11.34 47.27
C ALA A 37 -3.61 12.77 46.73
N TRP A 38 -3.76 12.91 45.41
CA TRP A 38 -4.18 14.15 44.78
C TRP A 38 -5.72 14.21 44.76
N PRO A 39 -6.36 15.29 45.25
CA PRO A 39 -7.79 15.46 45.10
C PRO A 39 -8.09 15.91 43.67
N GLY A 40 -8.95 15.18 42.96
CA GLY A 40 -9.59 15.70 41.75
C GLY A 40 -9.53 14.87 40.46
N SER A 41 -9.24 13.57 40.49
CA SER A 41 -9.56 12.70 39.34
C SER A 41 -10.50 11.59 39.76
N SER A 42 -11.80 11.86 39.56
CA SER A 42 -12.84 10.85 39.57
C SER A 42 -12.48 9.75 38.57
N SER A 43 -12.25 8.58 39.15
CA SER A 43 -12.35 7.24 38.60
C SER A 43 -13.08 7.13 37.26
N PHE A 44 -12.30 6.94 36.20
CA PHE A 44 -12.62 5.98 35.15
C PHE A 44 -11.40 5.07 34.99
N CYS A 45 -11.34 4.00 35.76
CA CYS A 45 -10.49 2.87 35.43
C CYS A 45 -11.02 2.27 34.11
N ARG A 46 -10.53 2.74 32.97
CA ARG A 46 -10.65 1.99 31.71
C ARG A 46 -9.97 0.65 31.94
N GLU A 47 -10.69 -0.45 31.69
CA GLU A 47 -10.09 -1.78 31.61
C GLU A 47 -8.85 -1.71 30.72
N ALA A 48 -7.74 -2.26 31.21
CA ALA A 48 -6.51 -2.32 30.44
C ALA A 48 -6.80 -3.10 29.16
N GLY A 49 -6.71 -2.44 27.99
CA GLY A 49 -7.12 -3.00 26.69
C GLY A 49 -6.34 -4.24 26.23
N GLY A 50 -5.45 -4.78 27.06
CA GLY A 50 -4.78 -6.05 26.85
C GLY A 50 -3.79 -6.04 25.70
N LEU A 51 -3.40 -7.24 25.28
CA LEU A 51 -2.43 -7.44 24.22
C LEU A 51 -2.94 -6.93 22.86
N GLU A 52 -4.24 -7.07 22.56
CA GLU A 52 -4.83 -6.62 21.29
C GLU A 52 -4.85 -5.08 21.18
N ALA A 53 -5.30 -4.36 22.21
CA ALA A 53 -5.25 -2.89 22.16
C ALA A 53 -3.82 -2.35 22.10
N PHE A 54 -2.86 -3.05 22.72
CA PHE A 54 -1.44 -2.72 22.55
C PHE A 54 -1.00 -2.92 21.10
N ASN A 55 -1.40 -4.03 20.47
CA ASN A 55 -1.09 -4.30 19.08
C ASN A 55 -1.66 -3.20 18.17
N ASP A 56 -2.94 -2.86 18.32
CA ASP A 56 -3.62 -1.83 17.52
C ASP A 56 -2.98 -0.45 17.70
N SER A 57 -2.64 -0.09 18.95
CA SER A 57 -1.95 1.16 19.26
C SER A 57 -0.55 1.23 18.64
N LEU A 58 0.15 0.09 18.59
CA LEU A 58 1.49 -0.01 18.04
C LEU A 58 1.48 0.01 16.50
N THR A 59 0.56 -0.71 15.87
CA THR A 59 0.39 -0.67 14.40
C THR A 59 -0.22 0.63 13.90
N GLY A 60 -0.99 1.31 14.76
CA GLY A 60 -1.58 2.63 14.50
C GLY A 60 -0.65 3.81 14.74
N LEU A 61 0.63 3.58 15.08
CA LEU A 61 1.65 4.64 15.19
C LEU A 61 1.86 5.31 13.82
N LYS A 62 1.14 6.40 13.58
CA LYS A 62 1.33 7.28 12.42
C LYS A 62 2.34 8.38 12.77
N ASP A 63 3.57 8.21 12.34
CA ASP A 63 4.64 9.22 12.32
C ASP A 63 5.42 8.99 11.04
N ASP A 64 5.67 10.04 10.24
CA ASP A 64 6.26 9.97 8.89
C ASP A 64 7.64 9.28 8.83
N SER A 65 8.23 9.00 9.99
CA SER A 65 9.56 8.44 10.18
C SER A 65 9.59 7.17 11.05
N LEU A 66 8.42 6.61 11.41
CA LEU A 66 8.29 5.35 12.14
C LEU A 66 7.52 4.32 11.31
N PHE A 67 8.15 3.16 11.10
CA PHE A 67 7.51 2.02 10.42
C PHE A 67 7.45 0.83 11.36
N VAL A 68 6.26 0.24 11.53
CA VAL A 68 6.04 -0.90 12.42
C VAL A 68 5.72 -2.13 11.58
N LYS A 69 6.52 -3.19 11.75
CA LYS A 69 6.28 -4.50 11.15
C LYS A 69 6.12 -5.54 12.26
N ARG A 70 5.04 -6.31 12.20
CA ARG A 70 4.87 -7.51 13.02
C ARG A 70 5.53 -8.70 12.32
N SER A 71 6.30 -9.49 13.07
CA SER A 71 6.82 -10.77 12.58
C SER A 71 6.22 -11.89 13.42
N SER A 72 5.76 -12.97 12.78
CA SER A 72 5.51 -14.21 13.49
C SER A 72 6.85 -14.77 13.97
N ALA A 73 6.94 -15.09 15.26
CA ALA A 73 8.04 -15.85 15.83
C ALA A 73 7.53 -17.29 16.13
N PRO A 74 8.43 -18.29 16.31
CA PRO A 74 8.03 -19.66 16.66
C PRO A 74 7.08 -19.73 17.87
N PRO A 75 6.25 -20.79 17.98
CA PRO A 75 5.15 -20.91 18.96
C PRO A 75 5.54 -20.66 20.42
N ASP A 76 6.81 -20.85 20.76
CA ASP A 76 7.34 -20.77 22.13
C ASP A 76 8.03 -19.43 22.44
N SER A 77 8.04 -18.50 21.49
CA SER A 77 8.69 -17.19 21.61
C SER A 77 7.66 -16.08 21.45
N GLY A 78 7.60 -15.18 22.44
CA GLY A 78 6.58 -14.13 22.52
C GLY A 78 6.45 -13.21 21.29
N THR A 79 5.39 -12.40 21.25
CA THR A 79 5.08 -11.52 20.12
C THR A 79 6.25 -10.59 19.76
N TYR A 80 6.68 -10.60 18.50
CA TYR A 80 7.84 -9.83 18.04
C TYR A 80 7.46 -8.69 17.08
N TYR A 81 7.90 -7.48 17.43
CA TYR A 81 7.73 -6.27 16.65
C TYR A 81 9.07 -5.71 16.22
N GLN A 82 9.13 -5.24 14.97
CA GLN A 82 10.26 -4.46 14.48
C GLN A 82 9.79 -3.05 14.17
N ILE A 83 10.43 -2.06 14.79
CA ILE A 83 10.20 -0.64 14.54
C ILE A 83 11.40 -0.06 13.83
N ALA A 84 11.14 0.67 12.77
CA ALA A 84 12.12 1.33 11.95
C ALA A 84 12.04 2.82 12.27
N ALA A 85 13.13 3.43 12.74
CA ALA A 85 13.14 4.82 13.20
C ALA A 85 14.13 5.71 12.42
N GLY A 86 13.67 6.91 12.06
CA GLY A 86 14.49 7.97 11.47
C GLY A 86 15.68 8.40 12.35
N LYS A 87 16.70 8.98 11.73
CA LYS A 87 17.93 9.42 12.43
C LYS A 87 17.68 10.55 13.44
N ASP A 88 16.64 11.34 13.20
CA ASP A 88 16.15 12.46 14.00
C ASP A 88 15.44 12.02 15.29
N LYS A 89 14.99 10.77 15.39
CA LYS A 89 14.25 10.28 16.56
C LYS A 89 15.17 9.82 17.68
N SER A 90 15.03 10.43 18.86
CA SER A 90 15.73 9.98 20.07
C SER A 90 15.20 8.62 20.52
N TYR A 91 16.10 7.65 20.74
CA TYR A 91 15.72 6.35 21.30
C TYR A 91 15.14 6.46 22.71
N ILE A 92 15.57 7.47 23.47
CA ILE A 92 15.04 7.76 24.80
C ILE A 92 13.56 8.15 24.68
N LEU A 93 13.22 9.04 23.75
CA LEU A 93 11.82 9.47 23.53
C LEU A 93 10.95 8.32 22.99
N LEU A 94 11.50 7.51 22.09
CA LEU A 94 10.81 6.32 21.59
C LEU A 94 10.55 5.30 22.69
N ASN A 95 11.57 5.00 23.52
CA ASN A 95 11.42 4.13 24.67
C ASN A 95 10.33 4.64 25.63
N LEU A 96 10.35 5.94 25.97
CA LEU A 96 9.33 6.54 26.84
C LEU A 96 7.92 6.42 26.24
N ARG A 97 7.76 6.68 24.94
CA ARG A 97 6.46 6.58 24.25
C ARG A 97 5.95 5.13 24.24
N LEU A 98 6.80 4.19 23.86
CA LEU A 98 6.46 2.76 23.81
C LEU A 98 6.15 2.20 25.21
N SER A 99 6.92 2.60 26.21
CA SER A 99 6.70 2.20 27.60
C SER A 99 5.39 2.74 28.17
N ARG A 100 5.01 3.98 27.85
CA ARG A 100 3.71 4.55 28.25
C ARG A 100 2.54 3.81 27.62
N MET A 101 2.66 3.49 26.33
CA MET A 101 1.66 2.72 25.59
C MET A 101 1.53 1.29 26.14
N ALA A 102 2.64 0.63 26.44
CA ALA A 102 2.65 -0.69 27.04
C ALA A 102 1.94 -0.67 28.40
N LYS A 103 2.27 0.33 29.23
CA LYS A 103 1.65 0.53 30.55
C LYS A 103 0.14 0.76 30.46
N SER A 104 -0.34 1.59 29.51
CA SER A 104 -1.78 1.82 29.34
C SER A 104 -2.56 0.58 28.90
N CYS A 105 -1.87 -0.40 28.33
CA CYS A 105 -2.46 -1.68 27.91
C CYS A 105 -2.22 -2.82 28.92
N GLY A 106 -1.65 -2.52 30.09
CA GLY A 106 -1.42 -3.50 31.15
C GLY A 106 -0.16 -4.38 30.99
N LEU A 107 0.74 -4.04 30.07
CA LEU A 107 2.03 -4.72 29.92
C LEU A 107 3.05 -4.17 30.91
N LYS A 108 3.91 -5.05 31.45
CA LYS A 108 4.97 -4.70 32.41
C LYS A 108 6.34 -4.74 31.73
N PRO A 109 7.21 -3.72 31.89
CA PRO A 109 8.55 -3.77 31.31
C PRO A 109 9.39 -4.88 31.95
N VAL A 110 10.16 -5.59 31.11
CA VAL A 110 11.07 -6.68 31.49
C VAL A 110 12.50 -6.26 31.25
N ALA A 111 12.81 -5.75 30.05
CA ALA A 111 14.16 -5.34 29.67
C ALA A 111 14.11 -4.18 28.67
N ALA A 112 15.14 -3.34 28.69
CA ALA A 112 15.38 -2.30 27.70
C ALA A 112 16.89 -2.19 27.46
N GLU A 113 17.34 -2.48 26.25
CA GLU A 113 18.77 -2.52 25.88
C GLU A 113 19.01 -1.66 24.64
N GLU A 114 19.92 -0.70 24.75
CA GLU A 114 20.39 0.10 23.62
C GLU A 114 21.79 -0.35 23.19
N ASP A 115 21.96 -0.69 21.91
CA ASP A 115 23.26 -0.96 21.30
C ASP A 115 23.58 0.18 20.33
N SER A 116 24.47 1.08 20.77
CA SER A 116 24.90 2.25 20.02
C SER A 116 25.71 1.91 18.76
N LYS A 117 26.44 0.77 18.76
CA LYS A 117 27.22 0.32 17.61
C LYS A 117 26.33 -0.27 16.53
N LYS A 118 25.35 -1.08 16.92
CA LYS A 118 24.36 -1.69 16.00
C LYS A 118 23.21 -0.75 15.66
N GLN A 119 23.13 0.40 16.34
CA GLN A 119 22.04 1.37 16.26
C GLN A 119 20.68 0.67 16.43
N THR A 120 20.52 0.00 17.57
CA THR A 120 19.29 -0.72 17.91
C THR A 120 18.86 -0.46 19.34
N LEU A 121 17.54 -0.43 19.56
CA LEU A 121 16.92 -0.43 20.89
C LEU A 121 16.00 -1.65 20.98
N LYS A 122 16.25 -2.54 21.94
CA LYS A 122 15.42 -3.70 22.25
C LYS A 122 14.58 -3.39 23.49
N LEU A 123 13.29 -3.66 23.44
CA LEU A 123 12.37 -3.54 24.56
C LEU A 123 11.62 -4.85 24.73
N SER A 124 11.49 -5.33 25.95
CA SER A 124 10.73 -6.53 26.28
C SER A 124 9.70 -6.20 27.35
N TYR A 125 8.47 -6.66 27.16
CA TYR A 125 7.36 -6.48 28.09
C TYR A 125 6.70 -7.82 28.39
N ALA A 126 6.17 -8.00 29.60
CA ALA A 126 5.43 -9.18 30.01
C ALA A 126 3.93 -8.87 30.07
N PHE A 127 3.12 -9.83 29.63
CA PHE A 127 1.68 -9.84 29.74
C PHE A 127 1.23 -11.17 30.39
N GLN A 128 0.50 -11.09 31.50
CA GLN A 128 -0.10 -12.22 32.24
C GLN A 128 0.82 -13.46 32.36
N ASN A 129 1.83 -13.40 33.22
CA ASN A 129 2.76 -14.47 33.67
C ASN A 129 3.37 -15.45 32.64
N THR A 130 3.10 -15.30 31.34
CA THR A 130 3.42 -16.32 30.33
C THR A 130 3.82 -15.75 28.96
N ARG A 131 3.34 -14.56 28.58
CA ARG A 131 3.59 -13.99 27.24
C ARG A 131 4.52 -12.79 27.31
N THR A 132 5.61 -12.83 26.54
CA THR A 132 6.49 -11.68 26.35
C THR A 132 6.17 -10.96 25.03
N VAL A 133 6.33 -9.65 25.00
CA VAL A 133 6.25 -8.82 23.80
C VAL A 133 7.61 -8.18 23.62
N ASN A 134 8.26 -8.50 22.52
CA ASN A 134 9.60 -8.03 22.20
C ASN A 134 9.51 -7.03 21.05
N ILE A 135 10.11 -5.86 21.23
CA ILE A 135 10.16 -4.78 20.26
C ILE A 135 11.62 -4.49 19.95
N LEU A 136 12.01 -4.64 18.69
CA LEU A 136 13.32 -4.24 18.19
C LEU A 136 13.18 -2.97 17.33
N VAL A 137 13.68 -1.86 17.84
CA VAL A 137 13.83 -0.61 17.10
C VAL A 137 15.20 -0.60 16.40
N LYS A 138 15.26 -0.33 15.09
CA LYS A 138 16.51 -0.16 14.33
C LYS A 138 16.57 1.23 13.68
N ARG A 139 17.73 1.89 13.76
CA ARG A 139 18.07 3.06 12.93
C ARG A 139 18.67 2.51 11.64
N LYS A 140 17.87 2.36 10.59
CA LYS A 140 18.37 1.85 9.30
C LYS A 140 17.77 2.64 8.13
N VAL A 141 18.22 3.89 7.97
CA VAL A 141 17.76 4.81 6.91
C VAL A 141 17.85 4.23 5.49
N THR A 142 18.75 3.28 5.21
CA THR A 142 18.98 2.78 3.84
C THR A 142 18.08 1.62 3.43
N GLU A 143 17.73 0.70 4.33
CA GLU A 143 16.86 -0.45 4.01
C GLU A 143 15.36 -0.12 4.21
N ILE A 144 15.03 0.88 5.02
CA ILE A 144 13.64 1.28 5.27
C ILE A 144 13.06 2.06 4.09
N ILE A 145 13.84 2.95 3.45
CA ILE A 145 13.42 3.63 2.21
C ILE A 145 13.25 2.65 1.06
N ALA A 146 14.02 1.55 1.03
CA ALA A 146 13.84 0.46 0.08
C ALA A 146 12.61 -0.43 0.37
N ALA A 147 12.08 -0.38 1.60
CA ALA A 147 10.94 -1.19 2.05
C ALA A 147 9.59 -0.45 2.04
N VAL A 148 9.59 0.89 1.95
CA VAL A 148 8.36 1.63 1.61
C VAL A 148 8.13 1.44 0.11
N PRO A 149 7.07 0.72 -0.31
CA PRO A 149 6.79 0.59 -1.72
C PRO A 149 6.62 2.00 -2.29
N LYS A 150 7.35 2.31 -3.35
CA LYS A 150 7.21 3.59 -4.01
C LYS A 150 5.76 3.78 -4.43
N PRO A 151 5.25 5.02 -4.43
CA PRO A 151 3.96 5.32 -5.01
C PRO A 151 3.83 4.70 -6.40
N GLN A 152 2.69 4.06 -6.67
CA GLN A 152 2.42 3.34 -7.90
C GLN A 152 1.46 4.11 -8.78
N MET A 153 1.95 4.62 -9.92
CA MET A 153 1.12 5.19 -10.95
C MET A 153 0.94 4.21 -12.11
N THR A 154 -0.23 3.58 -12.21
CA THR A 154 -0.55 2.74 -13.37
C THR A 154 -1.09 3.61 -14.50
N ILE A 155 -0.51 3.49 -15.70
CA ILE A 155 -1.02 4.14 -16.91
C ILE A 155 -1.61 3.08 -17.82
N VAL A 156 -2.89 3.24 -18.15
CA VAL A 156 -3.67 2.38 -19.03
C VAL A 156 -3.99 3.15 -20.30
N ILE A 157 -3.66 2.55 -21.46
CA ILE A 157 -3.83 3.17 -22.76
C ILE A 157 -5.07 2.61 -23.46
N TYR A 158 -6.05 3.45 -23.78
CA TYR A 158 -7.22 3.10 -24.59
C TYR A 158 -7.10 3.58 -26.04
N ASP A 159 -8.04 3.15 -26.89
CA ASP A 159 -8.05 3.41 -28.33
C ASP A 159 -6.75 3.01 -29.03
N TRP A 160 -6.30 1.78 -28.75
CA TRP A 160 -5.06 1.24 -29.32
C TRP A 160 -5.08 1.28 -30.87
N PRO A 161 -4.10 1.94 -31.51
CA PRO A 161 -4.06 2.08 -32.96
C PRO A 161 -3.58 0.78 -33.62
N PRO A 162 -3.60 0.69 -34.97
CA PRO A 162 -2.95 -0.40 -35.68
C PRO A 162 -1.52 -0.65 -35.17
N GLN A 163 -1.19 -1.90 -34.90
CA GLN A 163 0.02 -2.29 -34.14
C GLN A 163 1.33 -1.89 -34.85
N ASP A 164 1.31 -1.79 -36.17
CA ASP A 164 2.42 -1.39 -37.05
C ASP A 164 2.61 0.15 -37.15
N SER A 165 1.63 0.92 -36.68
CA SER A 165 1.67 2.37 -36.69
C SER A 165 2.85 2.93 -35.88
N LYS A 166 3.28 4.15 -36.24
CA LYS A 166 4.33 4.87 -35.49
C LYS A 166 3.92 5.06 -34.02
N THR A 167 2.66 5.42 -33.79
CA THR A 167 2.12 5.65 -32.44
C THR A 167 2.17 4.38 -31.59
N ALA A 168 1.73 3.23 -32.13
CA ALA A 168 1.82 1.94 -31.42
C ALA A 168 3.26 1.63 -30.99
N ARG A 169 4.23 1.79 -31.91
CA ARG A 169 5.66 1.58 -31.62
C ARG A 169 6.18 2.48 -30.50
N GLU A 170 5.76 3.76 -30.46
CA GLU A 170 6.17 4.66 -29.39
C GLU A 170 5.64 4.23 -28.02
N PHE A 171 4.39 3.75 -27.94
CA PHE A 171 3.83 3.23 -26.70
C PHE A 171 4.46 1.89 -26.29
N LEU A 172 4.70 0.98 -27.25
CA LEU A 172 5.40 -0.28 -27.00
C LEU A 172 6.78 -0.03 -26.39
N ASN A 173 7.49 0.99 -26.86
CA ASN A 173 8.81 1.40 -26.36
C ASN A 173 8.77 2.29 -25.11
N CYS A 174 7.59 2.61 -24.57
CA CYS A 174 7.43 3.41 -23.35
C CYS A 174 7.12 2.50 -22.15
N PRO A 175 8.06 2.27 -21.22
CA PRO A 175 7.85 1.37 -20.09
C PRO A 175 6.70 1.80 -19.17
N GLN A 176 6.48 3.11 -19.02
CA GLN A 176 5.47 3.69 -18.13
C GLN A 176 4.04 3.37 -18.57
N ALA A 177 3.81 3.27 -19.88
CA ALA A 177 2.54 2.81 -20.45
C ALA A 177 2.46 1.28 -20.37
N ALA A 178 2.30 0.74 -19.16
CA ALA A 178 2.44 -0.69 -18.89
C ALA A 178 1.22 -1.54 -19.27
N THR A 179 0.04 -0.91 -19.42
CA THR A 179 -1.22 -1.59 -19.75
C THR A 179 -1.86 -1.01 -21.00
N LEU A 180 -2.33 -1.87 -21.90
CA LEU A 180 -3.02 -1.52 -23.14
C LEU A 180 -4.43 -2.10 -23.17
N ILE A 181 -5.38 -1.36 -23.71
CA ILE A 181 -6.74 -1.84 -24.00
C ILE A 181 -6.86 -2.06 -25.50
N ILE A 182 -7.25 -3.27 -25.89
CA ILE A 182 -7.40 -3.64 -27.30
C ILE A 182 -8.87 -3.92 -27.65
N ARG A 183 -9.24 -3.64 -28.90
CA ARG A 183 -10.55 -3.99 -29.47
C ARG A 183 -10.46 -4.96 -30.65
N SER A 184 -9.24 -5.22 -31.12
CA SER A 184 -8.93 -6.09 -32.25
C SER A 184 -7.77 -7.00 -31.90
N ALA A 185 -7.62 -8.08 -32.66
CA ALA A 185 -6.57 -9.06 -32.41
C ALA A 185 -5.18 -8.43 -32.55
N VAL A 186 -4.32 -8.72 -31.58
CA VAL A 186 -2.92 -8.28 -31.54
C VAL A 186 -2.01 -9.48 -31.29
N ARG A 187 -0.74 -9.37 -31.67
CA ARG A 187 0.24 -10.47 -31.53
C ARG A 187 1.51 -9.99 -30.86
N ASN A 188 2.14 -10.84 -30.04
CA ASN A 188 3.48 -10.60 -29.48
C ASN A 188 3.63 -9.26 -28.72
N ILE A 189 2.65 -8.90 -27.89
CA ILE A 189 2.71 -7.70 -27.05
C ILE A 189 3.32 -8.06 -25.69
N ALA A 190 4.49 -7.50 -25.37
CA ALA A 190 5.19 -7.71 -24.09
C ALA A 190 4.63 -6.84 -22.93
N LYS A 191 3.40 -6.34 -23.07
CA LYS A 191 2.72 -5.47 -22.09
C LYS A 191 1.48 -6.17 -21.55
N THR A 192 0.98 -5.68 -20.42
CA THR A 192 -0.31 -6.16 -19.91
C THR A 192 -1.42 -5.67 -20.82
N VAL A 193 -2.36 -6.55 -21.16
CA VAL A 193 -3.45 -6.25 -22.07
C VAL A 193 -4.78 -6.49 -21.36
N LEU A 194 -5.71 -5.55 -21.53
CA LEU A 194 -7.13 -5.73 -21.23
C LEU A 194 -7.90 -5.83 -22.55
N ALA A 195 -8.76 -6.83 -22.67
CA ALA A 195 -9.66 -6.94 -23.81
C ALA A 195 -10.87 -6.03 -23.58
N ALA A 196 -11.23 -5.21 -24.57
CA ALA A 196 -12.45 -4.44 -24.50
C ALA A 196 -13.67 -5.38 -24.47
N LEU A 197 -14.56 -5.16 -23.51
CA LEU A 197 -15.81 -5.88 -23.35
C LEU A 197 -16.98 -4.92 -23.58
N PRO A 198 -17.61 -4.94 -24.76
CA PRO A 198 -18.79 -4.13 -25.02
C PRO A 198 -19.97 -4.62 -24.19
N LEU A 199 -20.60 -3.69 -23.48
CA LEU A 199 -21.69 -3.95 -22.54
C LEU A 199 -22.85 -3.00 -22.85
N GLU A 200 -24.08 -3.49 -22.73
CA GLU A 200 -25.27 -2.72 -23.09
C GLU A 200 -25.37 -1.37 -22.33
N PRO A 201 -25.43 -0.23 -23.05
CA PRO A 201 -25.81 1.04 -22.47
C PRO A 201 -27.33 1.22 -22.44
N LYS A 202 -27.81 2.16 -21.63
CA LYS A 202 -29.22 2.59 -21.62
C LYS A 202 -29.74 3.10 -22.98
N GLY A 203 -28.83 3.54 -23.86
CA GLY A 203 -29.14 4.03 -25.21
C GLY A 203 -29.22 2.96 -26.29
N TYR A 204 -29.04 1.67 -25.97
CA TYR A 204 -29.10 0.59 -26.95
C TYR A 204 -30.52 0.45 -27.58
N PRO A 205 -30.66 0.16 -28.88
CA PRO A 205 -29.60 -0.06 -29.88
C PRO A 205 -29.08 1.21 -30.58
N ARG A 206 -29.60 2.41 -30.25
CA ARG A 206 -29.14 3.66 -30.88
C ARG A 206 -27.68 4.00 -30.57
N GLN A 207 -27.19 3.59 -29.40
CA GLN A 207 -25.79 3.67 -28.99
C GLN A 207 -25.22 2.27 -28.88
N ASP A 208 -24.89 1.64 -30.01
CA ASP A 208 -24.30 0.30 -30.04
C ASP A 208 -22.77 0.37 -29.82
N PRO A 209 -22.22 -0.25 -28.75
CA PRO A 209 -20.78 -0.32 -28.52
C PRO A 209 -20.02 -1.18 -29.55
N GLY A 210 -20.73 -2.02 -30.31
CA GLY A 210 -20.19 -2.82 -31.41
C GLY A 210 -20.45 -4.33 -31.28
N PRO A 211 -19.79 -5.14 -32.12
CA PRO A 211 -19.98 -6.59 -32.14
C PRO A 211 -19.65 -7.24 -30.79
N GLY A 212 -20.43 -8.25 -30.43
CA GLY A 212 -20.24 -8.97 -29.17
C GLY A 212 -20.76 -8.25 -27.93
N THR A 213 -21.49 -7.13 -28.07
CA THR A 213 -22.13 -6.42 -26.95
C THR A 213 -22.94 -7.38 -26.09
N ILE A 214 -22.62 -7.50 -24.81
CA ILE A 214 -23.40 -8.27 -23.84
C ILE A 214 -24.66 -7.49 -23.49
N LEU A 215 -25.81 -8.12 -23.71
CA LEU A 215 -27.14 -7.54 -23.50
C LEU A 215 -27.78 -8.09 -22.23
N VAL A 216 -28.64 -7.30 -21.61
CA VAL A 216 -29.46 -7.70 -20.45
C VAL A 216 -30.38 -8.87 -20.77
N ASP A 217 -30.76 -9.04 -22.04
CA ASP A 217 -31.61 -10.16 -22.48
C ASP A 217 -30.80 -11.39 -22.93
N ASP A 218 -29.45 -11.34 -22.89
CA ASP A 218 -28.64 -12.51 -23.20
C ASP A 218 -28.73 -13.56 -22.08
N SER A 219 -28.88 -14.84 -22.45
CA SER A 219 -28.73 -15.95 -21.52
C SER A 219 -27.31 -16.05 -20.97
N ASP A 220 -27.15 -16.63 -19.79
CA ASP A 220 -25.83 -16.78 -19.13
C ASP A 220 -24.81 -17.50 -20.03
N LEU A 221 -25.24 -18.50 -20.80
CA LEU A 221 -24.39 -19.19 -21.77
C LEU A 221 -23.92 -18.25 -22.89
N LYS A 222 -24.81 -17.38 -23.40
CA LYS A 222 -24.48 -16.42 -24.45
C LYS A 222 -23.53 -15.33 -23.93
N ILE A 223 -23.70 -14.88 -22.69
CA ILE A 223 -22.78 -13.97 -22.00
C ILE A 223 -21.37 -14.62 -21.95
N ARG A 224 -21.26 -15.85 -21.44
CA ARG A 224 -19.98 -16.57 -21.37
C ARG A 224 -19.33 -16.73 -22.75
N ASN A 225 -20.10 -17.13 -23.76
CA ASN A 225 -19.59 -17.28 -25.12
C ASN A 225 -19.06 -15.96 -25.69
N LYS A 226 -19.71 -14.81 -25.41
CA LYS A 226 -19.23 -13.49 -25.82
C LYS A 226 -17.94 -13.10 -25.10
N MET A 227 -17.82 -13.42 -23.81
CA MET A 227 -16.58 -13.18 -23.05
C MET A 227 -15.42 -14.07 -23.54
N ASP A 228 -15.69 -15.34 -23.84
CA ASP A 228 -14.71 -16.24 -24.46
C ASP A 228 -14.23 -15.71 -25.82
N GLN A 229 -15.16 -15.19 -26.64
CA GLN A 229 -14.83 -14.56 -27.93
C GLN A 229 -13.97 -13.30 -27.75
N ALA A 230 -14.27 -12.47 -26.76
CA ALA A 230 -13.45 -11.29 -26.45
C ALA A 230 -12.01 -11.68 -26.04
N LEU A 231 -11.83 -12.78 -25.30
CA LEU A 231 -10.49 -13.29 -24.97
C LEU A 231 -9.77 -13.92 -26.17
N LYS A 232 -10.47 -14.43 -27.18
CA LYS A 232 -9.82 -14.94 -28.40
C LYS A 232 -9.04 -13.86 -29.15
N LEU A 233 -9.39 -12.58 -28.97
CA LEU A 233 -8.62 -11.45 -29.53
C LEU A 233 -7.21 -11.40 -28.96
N TYR A 234 -7.04 -11.76 -27.68
CA TYR A 234 -5.75 -11.89 -27.02
C TYR A 234 -5.85 -12.87 -25.84
N PRO A 235 -5.52 -14.15 -26.03
CA PRO A 235 -5.71 -15.18 -25.01
C PRO A 235 -4.94 -14.94 -23.71
N GLN A 236 -3.89 -14.11 -23.75
CA GLN A 236 -3.08 -13.72 -22.60
C GLN A 236 -3.58 -12.44 -21.90
N ALA A 237 -4.79 -11.97 -22.22
CA ALA A 237 -5.35 -10.78 -21.59
C ALA A 237 -5.43 -10.97 -20.07
N ALA A 238 -4.99 -9.96 -19.33
CA ALA A 238 -5.04 -9.97 -17.87
C ALA A 238 -6.44 -9.65 -17.33
N GLY A 239 -7.36 -9.24 -18.19
CA GLY A 239 -8.69 -8.80 -17.80
C GLY A 239 -9.51 -8.19 -18.92
N PHE A 240 -10.65 -7.64 -18.53
CA PHE A 240 -11.56 -6.91 -19.39
C PHE A 240 -11.61 -5.42 -19.03
N TYR A 241 -11.83 -4.61 -20.06
CA TYR A 241 -12.16 -3.20 -19.94
C TYR A 241 -13.60 -2.99 -20.41
N ALA A 242 -14.48 -2.52 -19.52
CA ALA A 242 -15.87 -2.26 -19.84
C ALA A 242 -15.99 -1.09 -20.86
N VAL A 243 -16.63 -1.36 -21.99
CA VAL A 243 -17.02 -0.34 -22.95
C VAL A 243 -18.53 -0.10 -22.81
N ALA A 244 -18.89 1.12 -22.39
CA ALA A 244 -20.26 1.52 -22.06
C ALA A 244 -20.83 0.82 -20.81
N GLY A 245 -21.86 -0.02 -20.94
CA GLY A 245 -22.36 -0.85 -19.84
C GLY A 245 -23.32 -0.20 -18.85
N SER A 246 -23.83 1.01 -19.11
CA SER A 246 -24.73 1.71 -18.19
C SER A 246 -26.07 1.02 -17.93
N ARG A 247 -26.46 0.01 -18.72
CA ARG A 247 -27.63 -0.84 -18.46
C ARG A 247 -27.20 -2.22 -17.97
N ALA A 248 -26.22 -2.85 -18.64
CA ALA A 248 -25.75 -4.19 -18.30
C ALA A 248 -25.12 -4.30 -16.90
N LEU A 249 -24.41 -3.28 -16.41
CA LEU A 249 -23.79 -3.29 -15.08
C LEU A 249 -24.73 -2.81 -13.96
N GLU A 250 -25.90 -2.28 -14.30
CA GLU A 250 -26.99 -2.00 -13.35
C GLU A 250 -27.93 -3.22 -13.19
N ASP A 251 -27.87 -4.17 -14.12
CA ASP A 251 -28.61 -5.43 -14.04
C ASP A 251 -27.85 -6.44 -13.18
N SER A 252 -28.48 -6.88 -12.08
CA SER A 252 -27.84 -7.77 -11.10
C SER A 252 -27.39 -9.10 -11.69
N ARG A 253 -28.19 -9.72 -12.56
CA ARG A 253 -27.87 -11.02 -13.17
C ARG A 253 -26.70 -10.89 -14.12
N VAL A 254 -26.74 -9.91 -15.03
CA VAL A 254 -25.66 -9.73 -16.01
C VAL A 254 -24.36 -9.31 -15.33
N CYS A 255 -24.41 -8.36 -14.40
CA CYS A 255 -23.23 -7.94 -13.66
C CYS A 255 -22.60 -9.11 -12.88
N ASP A 256 -23.41 -9.89 -12.16
CA ASP A 256 -22.96 -11.09 -11.44
C ASP A 256 -22.31 -12.13 -12.39
N GLN A 257 -22.93 -12.44 -13.53
CA GLN A 257 -22.36 -13.39 -14.49
C GLN A 257 -21.02 -12.93 -15.07
N VAL A 258 -20.90 -11.64 -15.42
CA VAL A 258 -19.64 -11.07 -15.91
C VAL A 258 -18.56 -11.15 -14.86
N LEU A 259 -18.85 -10.77 -13.62
CA LEU A 259 -17.88 -10.80 -12.52
C LEU A 259 -17.51 -12.22 -12.09
N LYS A 260 -18.47 -13.17 -12.07
CA LYS A 260 -18.19 -14.59 -11.82
C LYS A 260 -17.26 -15.17 -12.86
N TYR A 261 -17.48 -14.85 -14.14
CA TYR A 261 -16.57 -15.27 -15.20
C TYR A 261 -15.17 -14.70 -14.98
N CYS A 262 -15.06 -13.41 -14.65
CA CYS A 262 -13.77 -12.79 -14.32
C CYS A 262 -13.07 -13.50 -13.16
N LEU A 263 -13.77 -13.76 -12.07
CA LEU A 263 -13.24 -14.45 -10.90
C LEU A 263 -12.75 -15.88 -11.25
N GLN A 264 -13.57 -16.68 -11.94
CA GLN A 264 -13.25 -18.05 -12.33
C GLN A 264 -11.99 -18.14 -13.22
N LYS A 265 -11.78 -17.14 -14.08
CA LYS A 265 -10.62 -17.05 -14.97
C LYS A 265 -9.45 -16.27 -14.35
N ASN A 266 -9.58 -15.81 -13.10
CA ASN A 266 -8.65 -14.90 -12.45
C ASN A 266 -8.31 -13.67 -13.32
N LEU A 267 -9.33 -13.02 -13.85
CA LEU A 267 -9.25 -11.83 -14.70
C LEU A 267 -9.60 -10.57 -13.91
N LEU A 268 -8.93 -9.47 -14.25
CA LEU A 268 -9.27 -8.14 -13.75
C LEU A 268 -10.46 -7.56 -14.52
N PHE A 269 -11.34 -6.83 -13.85
CA PHE A 269 -12.42 -6.07 -14.48
C PHE A 269 -12.20 -4.57 -14.25
N MET A 270 -12.03 -3.81 -15.33
CA MET A 270 -11.85 -2.36 -15.28
C MET A 270 -13.10 -1.65 -15.78
N GLU A 271 -13.71 -0.83 -14.93
CA GLU A 271 -14.85 0.01 -15.29
C GLU A 271 -14.44 1.49 -15.26
N PRO A 272 -14.37 2.17 -16.42
CA PRO A 272 -13.83 3.52 -16.50
C PRO A 272 -14.75 4.56 -15.84
N GLN A 273 -16.05 4.48 -16.10
CA GLN A 273 -17.04 5.48 -15.70
C GLN A 273 -18.30 4.78 -15.17
N PRO A 274 -18.26 4.27 -13.93
CA PRO A 274 -19.42 3.64 -13.33
C PRO A 274 -20.57 4.63 -13.18
N THR A 275 -21.79 4.18 -13.48
CA THR A 275 -23.00 4.93 -13.15
C THR A 275 -23.23 4.90 -11.64
N ALA A 276 -24.09 5.80 -11.14
CA ALA A 276 -24.49 5.81 -9.72
C ALA A 276 -25.20 4.53 -9.27
N ARG A 277 -25.64 3.67 -10.20
CA ARG A 277 -26.34 2.40 -9.94
C ARG A 277 -25.53 1.18 -10.39
N SER A 278 -24.28 1.36 -10.85
CA SER A 278 -23.44 0.23 -11.24
C SER A 278 -23.18 -0.66 -10.04
N LEU A 279 -23.45 -1.96 -10.20
CA LEU A 279 -23.30 -2.96 -9.14
C LEU A 279 -21.87 -3.53 -9.09
N ALA A 280 -21.02 -3.21 -10.07
CA ALA A 280 -19.74 -3.89 -10.24
C ALA A 280 -18.80 -3.69 -9.03
N SER A 281 -18.71 -2.48 -8.50
CA SER A 281 -17.85 -2.19 -7.34
C SER A 281 -18.32 -2.87 -6.06
N GLU A 282 -19.63 -3.01 -5.87
CA GLU A 282 -20.21 -3.66 -4.68
C GLU A 282 -20.02 -5.17 -4.75
N LEU A 283 -20.41 -5.78 -5.87
CA LEU A 283 -20.32 -7.22 -6.08
C LEU A 283 -18.86 -7.71 -6.07
N THR A 284 -17.93 -6.94 -6.65
CA THR A 284 -16.50 -7.31 -6.61
C THR A 284 -15.93 -7.30 -5.20
N GLY A 285 -16.37 -6.40 -4.32
CA GLY A 285 -15.99 -6.39 -2.91
C GLY A 285 -16.47 -7.62 -2.14
N GLN A 286 -17.62 -8.19 -2.53
CA GLN A 286 -18.17 -9.42 -1.93
C GLN A 286 -17.48 -10.69 -2.46
N MET A 287 -17.08 -10.68 -3.73
CA MET A 287 -16.57 -11.85 -4.45
C MET A 287 -15.05 -11.95 -4.51
N GLU A 288 -14.32 -11.02 -3.90
CA GLU A 288 -12.86 -10.87 -4.01
C GLU A 288 -12.36 -10.80 -5.47
N CYS A 289 -13.19 -10.25 -6.37
CA CYS A 289 -12.82 -10.09 -7.77
C CYS A 289 -11.93 -8.84 -7.95
N ARG A 290 -10.89 -8.96 -8.77
CA ARG A 290 -10.00 -7.82 -9.05
C ARG A 290 -10.73 -6.76 -9.87
N TYR A 291 -11.15 -5.68 -9.21
CA TYR A 291 -11.82 -4.53 -9.83
C TYR A 291 -10.94 -3.28 -9.82
N VAL A 292 -10.93 -2.52 -10.90
CA VAL A 292 -10.20 -1.24 -10.98
C VAL A 292 -11.04 -0.16 -11.63
N LYS A 293 -11.08 1.00 -10.97
CA LYS A 293 -11.59 2.26 -11.51
C LYS A 293 -10.42 3.24 -11.71
N PRO A 294 -10.33 3.97 -12.83
CA PRO A 294 -9.32 5.00 -12.99
C PRO A 294 -9.56 6.18 -12.05
N ASP A 295 -8.48 6.75 -11.52
CA ASP A 295 -8.47 7.97 -10.70
C ASP A 295 -8.46 9.24 -11.57
N LEU A 296 -7.93 9.14 -12.79
CA LEU A 296 -7.94 10.20 -13.80
C LEU A 296 -8.20 9.62 -15.18
N ILE A 297 -9.09 10.25 -15.95
CA ILE A 297 -9.31 9.96 -17.36
C ILE A 297 -8.89 11.18 -18.17
N ILE A 298 -7.99 10.98 -19.13
CA ILE A 298 -7.52 12.01 -20.04
C ILE A 298 -8.27 11.89 -21.37
N ASP A 299 -8.86 12.98 -21.82
CA ASP A 299 -9.51 13.10 -23.13
C ASP A 299 -8.46 13.27 -24.25
N GLY A 300 -8.70 12.65 -25.40
CA GLY A 300 -7.85 12.75 -26.60
C GLY A 300 -7.84 14.13 -27.27
N LYS A 301 -8.81 14.99 -26.98
CA LYS A 301 -8.87 16.37 -27.49
C LYS A 301 -7.99 17.35 -26.71
N ASN A 302 -7.45 16.93 -25.57
CA ASN A 302 -6.62 17.79 -24.74
C ASN A 302 -5.29 18.14 -25.44
N SER A 303 -4.89 19.41 -25.32
CA SER A 303 -3.58 19.86 -25.81
C SER A 303 -2.45 19.21 -24.99
N ARG A 304 -1.26 19.09 -25.60
CA ARG A 304 -0.06 18.56 -24.93
C ARG A 304 0.21 19.23 -23.58
N ALA A 305 0.08 20.56 -23.51
CA ALA A 305 0.30 21.32 -22.27
C ALA A 305 -0.75 21.00 -21.19
N SER A 306 -2.03 20.86 -21.58
CA SER A 306 -3.11 20.46 -20.66
C SER A 306 -2.87 19.04 -20.12
N ILE A 307 -2.45 18.11 -20.98
CA ILE A 307 -2.11 16.74 -20.58
C ILE A 307 -0.94 16.74 -19.59
N ALA A 308 0.13 17.48 -19.87
CA ALA A 308 1.29 17.57 -18.97
C ALA A 308 0.89 18.14 -17.60
N ALA A 309 0.03 19.15 -17.56
CA ALA A 309 -0.49 19.70 -16.31
C ALA A 309 -1.30 18.67 -15.51
N GLN A 310 -2.16 17.89 -16.18
CA GLN A 310 -2.94 16.82 -15.56
C GLN A 310 -2.04 15.67 -15.05
N LEU A 311 -1.01 15.29 -15.80
CA LEU A 311 -0.03 14.28 -15.37
C LEU A 311 0.76 14.73 -14.14
N ASN A 312 1.15 16.01 -14.07
CA ASN A 312 1.81 16.55 -12.87
C ASN A 312 0.90 16.51 -11.65
N LYS A 313 -0.38 16.87 -11.80
CA LYS A 313 -1.39 16.73 -10.73
C LYS A 313 -1.57 15.28 -10.30
N ALA A 314 -1.65 14.35 -11.27
CA ALA A 314 -1.73 12.93 -10.99
C ALA A 314 -0.50 12.42 -10.24
N LEU A 315 0.71 12.91 -10.56
CA LEU A 315 1.94 12.52 -9.88
C LEU A 315 1.98 13.04 -8.44
N ALA A 316 1.51 14.26 -8.20
CA ALA A 316 1.36 14.79 -6.85
C ALA A 316 0.36 13.95 -6.04
N ALA A 317 -0.82 13.68 -6.60
CA ALA A 317 -1.84 12.84 -5.96
C ALA A 317 -1.36 11.40 -5.74
N CYS A 318 -0.57 10.84 -6.67
CA CYS A 318 0.03 9.52 -6.51
C CYS A 318 0.99 9.48 -5.31
N ARG A 319 1.86 10.49 -5.16
CA ARG A 319 2.77 10.59 -4.01
C ARG A 319 2.04 10.66 -2.68
N GLU A 320 0.89 11.33 -2.65
CA GLU A 320 0.05 11.46 -1.45
C GLU A 320 -0.73 10.18 -1.14
N LYS A 321 -1.37 9.57 -2.14
CA LYS A 321 -2.27 8.41 -1.98
C LYS A 321 -1.55 7.06 -2.02
N GLY A 322 -0.31 7.02 -2.48
CA GLY A 322 0.46 5.79 -2.71
C GLY A 322 0.07 5.01 -3.96
N ARG A 323 -1.16 5.18 -4.49
CA ARG A 323 -1.66 4.56 -5.72
C ARG A 323 -2.42 5.57 -6.58
N TYR A 324 -2.24 5.50 -7.89
CA TYR A 324 -3.01 6.29 -8.84
C TYR A 324 -3.14 5.61 -10.20
N VAL A 325 -4.35 5.52 -10.76
CA VAL A 325 -4.61 4.93 -12.07
C VAL A 325 -5.00 6.01 -13.07
N VAL A 326 -4.22 6.15 -14.14
CA VAL A 326 -4.50 7.08 -15.24
C VAL A 326 -4.95 6.29 -16.47
N LEU A 327 -6.11 6.65 -17.02
CA LEU A 327 -6.62 6.15 -18.29
C LEU A 327 -6.44 7.22 -19.36
N ALA A 328 -5.72 6.92 -20.44
CA ALA A 328 -5.40 7.90 -21.48
C ALA A 328 -5.44 7.28 -22.89
N PRO A 329 -5.71 8.06 -23.94
CA PRO A 329 -5.79 7.53 -25.29
C PRO A 329 -4.38 7.32 -25.85
N ALA A 330 -4.27 6.41 -26.81
CA ALA A 330 -3.06 6.19 -27.59
C ALA A 330 -2.81 7.33 -28.60
N SER A 331 -2.59 8.56 -28.10
CA SER A 331 -2.42 9.74 -28.95
C SER A 331 -0.96 10.24 -28.99
N PRO A 332 -0.53 10.88 -30.11
CA PRO A 332 0.77 11.53 -30.17
C PRO A 332 0.95 12.64 -29.13
N ALA A 333 -0.12 13.35 -28.78
CA ALA A 333 -0.07 14.40 -27.76
C ALA A 333 0.21 13.81 -26.37
N PHE A 334 -0.44 12.69 -26.03
CA PHE A 334 -0.26 12.03 -24.74
C PHE A 334 1.14 11.45 -24.58
N ILE A 335 1.65 10.69 -25.56
CA ILE A 335 2.98 10.08 -25.43
C ILE A 335 4.11 11.12 -25.33
N LYS A 336 3.98 12.26 -26.02
CA LYS A 336 4.92 13.39 -25.90
C LYS A 336 4.86 14.01 -24.51
N ALA A 337 3.66 14.35 -24.03
CA ALA A 337 3.48 14.91 -22.68
C ALA A 337 3.97 13.94 -21.59
N LEU A 338 3.76 12.63 -21.77
CA LEU A 338 4.23 11.60 -20.83
C LEU A 338 5.76 11.56 -20.76
N LYS A 339 6.44 11.55 -21.92
CA LYS A 339 7.92 11.57 -21.99
C LYS A 339 8.51 12.84 -21.37
N GLU A 340 7.85 13.97 -21.54
CA GLU A 340 8.25 15.26 -20.98
C GLU A 340 8.05 15.32 -19.46
N THR A 341 6.93 14.78 -18.96
CA THR A 341 6.57 14.86 -17.54
C THR A 341 7.28 13.79 -16.70
N VAL A 342 7.48 12.60 -17.26
CA VAL A 342 8.07 11.45 -16.56
C VAL A 342 9.56 11.32 -16.90
N GLY A 343 10.34 12.26 -16.38
CA GLY A 343 11.80 12.22 -16.44
C GLY A 343 12.43 11.24 -15.44
N GLU A 344 13.76 11.16 -15.44
CA GLU A 344 14.53 10.22 -14.60
C GLU A 344 14.27 10.38 -13.09
N LYS A 345 14.09 11.62 -12.62
CA LYS A 345 13.76 11.89 -11.22
C LYS A 345 12.42 11.25 -10.83
N THR A 346 11.39 11.44 -11.65
CA THR A 346 10.05 10.87 -11.42
C THR A 346 10.11 9.35 -11.38
N LYS A 347 10.88 8.71 -12.29
CA LYS A 347 11.04 7.24 -12.32
C LYS A 347 11.78 6.69 -11.08
N LYS A 348 12.60 7.51 -10.41
CA LYS A 348 13.23 7.13 -9.14
C LYS A 348 12.24 7.18 -7.98
N GLU A 349 11.28 8.10 -8.02
CA GLU A 349 10.32 8.37 -6.94
C GLU A 349 9.01 7.57 -7.06
N VAL A 350 8.55 7.28 -8.28
CA VAL A 350 7.25 6.68 -8.58
C VAL A 350 7.46 5.48 -9.50
N ASP A 351 6.84 4.35 -9.15
CA ASP A 351 6.83 3.17 -9.99
C ASP A 351 5.61 3.18 -10.93
N PHE A 352 5.77 2.60 -12.12
CA PHE A 352 4.72 2.55 -13.15
C PHE A 352 4.35 1.10 -13.47
N PRO A 353 3.70 0.37 -12.54
CA PRO A 353 3.32 -1.02 -12.77
C PRO A 353 2.19 -1.15 -13.79
N SER A 354 1.96 -2.38 -14.25
CA SER A 354 0.73 -2.72 -14.95
C SER A 354 -0.46 -2.81 -13.99
N VAL A 355 -1.67 -2.71 -14.53
CA VAL A 355 -2.90 -2.80 -13.75
C VAL A 355 -3.05 -4.13 -13.03
N SER A 356 -2.43 -5.20 -13.54
CA SER A 356 -2.44 -6.53 -12.92
C SER A 356 -1.53 -6.66 -11.70
N LYS A 357 -0.59 -5.73 -11.51
CA LYS A 357 0.40 -5.71 -10.42
C LYS A 357 0.18 -4.59 -9.42
N ILE A 358 -0.87 -3.78 -9.62
CA ILE A 358 -1.19 -2.69 -8.72
C ILE A 358 -1.67 -3.27 -7.38
N SER A 359 -1.19 -2.71 -6.27
CA SER A 359 -1.74 -3.05 -4.95
C SER A 359 -3.20 -2.58 -4.88
N GLN A 360 -4.14 -3.46 -4.52
CA GLN A 360 -5.56 -3.10 -4.38
C GLN A 360 -5.85 -2.44 -3.03
#